data_AF-A0A550H1K3-F1
#
_entry.id   AF-A0A550H1K3-F1
#
_cell.length_a   1.000
_cell.length_b   1.000
_cell.length_c   1.000
_cell.angle_alpha   90.00
_cell.angle_beta   90.00
_cell.angle_gamma   90.00
#
_symmetry.space_group_name_H-M   'P 1'
#
loop_
_entity.id
_entity.type
_entity.pdbx_description
1 polymer ?
#
loop_
_entity_poly.entity_id
_entity_poly.type
_entity_poly.pdbx_seq_one_letter_code
_entity_poly.pdbx_strand_id
1 'polypeptide(L)'
;MVYCSKCGKELPENAYFCPNCGVKTAKGVEANVSTPYGEMFSDAEKQLEKAFLTASEEMKKAFNKARESVRRVAQREPVNCPKCGEKNSVGAIFCRNCGEKLS
;
A
#
# COMPACT_ATOMS: atom_id res chain seq x y z
N MET A 1 20.46 -37.67 -12.00
CA MET A 1 19.36 -37.38 -11.04
C MET A 1 19.38 -35.88 -10.72
N VAL A 2 18.29 -35.18 -11.04
CA VAL A 2 18.15 -33.72 -10.82
C VAL A 2 16.97 -33.47 -9.89
N TYR A 3 17.02 -32.40 -9.11
CA TYR A 3 15.97 -32.04 -8.15
C TYR A 3 15.35 -30.70 -8.51
N CYS A 4 14.07 -30.54 -8.22
CA CYS A 4 13.37 -29.28 -8.41
C CYS A 4 13.91 -28.21 -7.46
N SER A 5 14.35 -27.08 -8.02
CA SER A 5 14.86 -25.94 -7.24
C SER A 5 13.80 -25.31 -6.30
N LYS A 6 12.51 -25.49 -6.60
CA LYS A 6 11.41 -24.92 -5.80
C LYS A 6 10.90 -25.86 -4.72
N CYS A 7 10.65 -27.13 -5.05
CA CYS A 7 10.00 -28.07 -4.14
C CYS A 7 10.86 -29.27 -3.71
N GLY A 8 12.09 -29.39 -4.21
CA GLY A 8 13.04 -30.43 -3.83
C GLY A 8 12.72 -31.84 -4.34
N LYS A 9 11.60 -32.04 -5.06
CA LYS A 9 11.29 -33.36 -5.63
C LYS A 9 12.26 -33.75 -6.73
N GLU A 10 12.53 -35.03 -6.82
CA GLU A 10 13.27 -35.62 -7.93
C GLU A 10 12.57 -35.33 -9.26
N LEU A 11 13.37 -35.00 -10.27
CA LEU A 11 12.92 -34.67 -11.60
C LEU A 11 13.48 -35.67 -12.63
N PRO A 12 12.68 -36.00 -13.66
CA PRO A 12 13.20 -36.63 -14.87
C PRO A 12 14.29 -35.77 -15.50
N GLU A 13 15.30 -36.39 -16.09
CA GLU A 13 16.41 -35.65 -16.68
C GLU A 13 15.97 -34.71 -17.79
N ASN A 14 14.91 -35.02 -18.56
CA ASN A 14 14.41 -34.22 -19.67
C ASN A 14 13.14 -33.41 -19.33
N ALA A 15 12.76 -33.31 -18.05
CA ALA A 15 11.57 -32.56 -17.68
C ALA A 15 11.78 -31.06 -17.90
N TYR A 16 10.94 -30.43 -18.73
CA TYR A 16 10.90 -28.97 -18.90
C TYR A 16 10.14 -28.25 -17.77
N PHE A 17 9.22 -28.96 -17.12
CA PHE A 17 8.45 -28.49 -15.96
C PHE A 17 8.48 -29.53 -14.85
N CYS A 18 8.49 -29.07 -13.59
CA CYS A 18 8.36 -29.95 -12.44
C CYS A 18 6.92 -30.50 -12.37
N PRO A 19 6.71 -31.83 -12.43
CA PRO A 19 5.36 -32.42 -12.40
C PRO A 19 4.67 -32.23 -11.03
N ASN A 20 5.42 -31.87 -9.99
CA ASN A 20 4.85 -31.69 -8.66
C ASN A 20 4.43 -30.26 -8.34
N CYS A 21 5.22 -29.26 -8.76
CA CYS A 21 4.94 -27.86 -8.40
C CYS A 21 4.81 -26.91 -9.60
N GLY A 22 4.92 -27.43 -10.83
CA GLY A 22 4.72 -26.67 -12.07
C GLY A 22 5.83 -25.67 -12.43
N VAL A 23 6.90 -25.57 -11.64
CA VAL A 23 7.98 -24.63 -11.94
C VAL A 23 8.74 -25.08 -13.19
N LYS A 24 9.09 -24.13 -14.05
CA LYS A 24 9.98 -24.37 -15.19
C LYS A 24 11.36 -24.80 -14.67
N THR A 25 11.89 -25.89 -15.20
CA THR A 25 13.20 -26.43 -14.82
C THR A 25 14.33 -25.71 -15.59
N ALA A 26 15.59 -25.94 -15.20
CA ALA A 26 16.74 -25.42 -15.95
C ALA A 26 16.71 -25.82 -17.43
N LYS A 27 16.35 -27.08 -17.75
CA LYS A 27 16.20 -27.52 -19.14
C LYS A 27 15.05 -26.84 -19.87
N GLY A 28 13.93 -26.56 -19.19
CA GLY A 28 12.83 -25.79 -19.79
C GLY A 28 13.20 -24.34 -20.09
N VAL A 29 14.16 -23.77 -19.34
CA VAL A 29 14.75 -22.45 -19.60
C VAL A 29 15.71 -22.52 -20.80
N GLU A 30 16.65 -23.48 -20.81
CA GLU A 30 17.63 -23.68 -21.89
C GLU A 30 16.95 -23.94 -23.25
N ALA A 31 15.89 -24.75 -23.25
CA ALA A 31 15.11 -25.06 -24.45
C ALA A 31 14.09 -23.96 -24.81
N ASN A 32 14.09 -22.84 -24.08
CA ASN A 32 13.19 -21.70 -24.26
C ASN A 32 11.71 -22.09 -24.39
N VAL A 33 11.28 -23.10 -23.63
CA VAL A 33 9.92 -23.66 -23.74
C VAL A 33 8.93 -22.62 -23.22
N SER A 34 8.10 -22.03 -24.07
CA SER A 34 7.09 -21.09 -23.61
C SER A 34 6.09 -21.81 -22.71
N THR A 35 5.68 -21.16 -21.62
CA THR A 35 4.53 -21.60 -20.84
C THR A 35 3.31 -20.87 -21.39
N PRO A 36 2.17 -21.56 -21.62
CA PRO A 36 0.92 -20.88 -21.98
C PRO A 36 0.51 -19.77 -20.98
N TYR A 37 0.97 -19.89 -19.72
CA TYR A 37 0.64 -18.96 -18.64
C TYR A 37 1.64 -17.80 -18.47
N GLY A 38 2.95 -18.00 -18.63
CA GLY A 38 3.96 -16.97 -18.36
C GLY A 38 3.88 -15.73 -19.25
N GLU A 39 3.37 -15.86 -20.47
CA GLU A 39 3.16 -14.72 -21.37
C GLU A 39 1.85 -13.98 -21.02
N MET A 40 0.78 -14.72 -20.68
CA MET A 40 -0.51 -14.15 -20.27
C MET A 40 -0.45 -13.40 -18.93
N PHE A 41 0.37 -13.84 -17.98
CA PHE A 41 0.43 -13.24 -16.63
C PHE A 41 1.32 -12.00 -16.57
N SER A 42 2.26 -11.83 -17.49
CA SER A 42 3.15 -10.67 -17.49
C SER A 42 2.41 -9.35 -17.68
N ASP A 43 1.33 -9.35 -18.46
CA ASP A 43 0.56 -8.13 -18.71
C ASP A 43 -0.43 -7.86 -17.58
N ALA A 44 -1.12 -8.88 -17.08
CA ALA A 44 -2.00 -8.75 -15.92
C ALA A 44 -1.24 -8.28 -14.67
N GLU A 45 -0.04 -8.83 -14.42
CA GLU A 45 0.84 -8.43 -13.32
C GLU A 45 1.30 -6.98 -13.46
N LYS A 46 1.76 -6.55 -14.64
CA LYS A 46 2.16 -5.16 -14.91
C LYS A 46 1.00 -4.18 -14.70
N GLN A 47 -0.21 -4.55 -15.13
CA GLN A 47 -1.39 -3.69 -14.98
C GLN A 47 -1.78 -3.56 -13.50
N LEU A 48 -1.72 -4.65 -12.73
CA LEU A 48 -1.99 -4.61 -11.30
C LEU A 48 -0.96 -3.77 -10.54
N GLU A 49 0.33 -3.94 -10.85
CA GLU A 49 1.41 -3.15 -10.25
C GLU A 49 1.22 -1.66 -10.55
N LYS A 50 0.95 -1.30 -11.81
CA LYS A 50 0.68 0.08 -12.22
C LYS A 50 -0.55 0.65 -11.50
N ALA A 51 -1.63 -0.12 -11.39
CA ALA A 51 -2.85 0.30 -10.71
C ALA A 51 -2.58 0.58 -9.21
N PHE A 52 -1.80 -0.30 -8.55
CA PHE A 52 -1.44 -0.13 -7.16
C PHE A 52 -0.56 1.10 -6.94
N LEU A 53 0.49 1.30 -7.76
CA LEU A 53 1.35 2.48 -7.69
C LEU A 53 0.54 3.77 -7.86
N THR A 54 -0.36 3.79 -8.84
CA THR A 54 -1.26 4.94 -9.09
C THR A 54 -2.16 5.22 -7.89
N ALA A 55 -2.81 4.19 -7.34
CA ALA A 55 -3.66 4.33 -6.16
C ALA A 55 -2.87 4.83 -4.95
N SER A 56 -1.64 4.32 -4.74
CA SER A 56 -0.78 4.74 -3.62
C SER A 56 -0.40 6.21 -3.69
N GLU A 57 -0.10 6.72 -4.88
CA GLU A 57 0.27 8.12 -5.09
C GLU A 57 -0.93 9.04 -4.86
N GLU A 58 -2.12 8.67 -5.34
CA GLU A 58 -3.34 9.44 -5.11
C GLU A 58 -3.73 9.47 -3.62
N MET A 59 -3.62 8.34 -2.92
CA MET A 59 -3.81 8.31 -1.47
C MET A 59 -2.82 9.23 -0.76
N LYS A 60 -1.53 9.18 -1.11
CA LYS A 60 -0.49 10.02 -0.53
C LYS A 60 -0.77 11.52 -0.71
N LYS A 61 -1.21 11.93 -1.91
CA LYS A 61 -1.63 13.32 -2.19
C LYS A 61 -2.80 13.74 -1.30
N ALA A 62 -3.83 12.90 -1.19
CA ALA A 62 -4.99 13.18 -0.35
C ALA A 62 -4.61 13.33 1.12
N PHE A 63 -3.77 12.42 1.64
CA PHE A 63 -3.27 12.50 3.02
C PHE A 63 -2.42 13.74 3.27
N ASN A 64 -1.53 14.10 2.36
CA ASN A 64 -0.71 15.31 2.51
C ASN A 64 -1.58 16.58 2.54
N LYS A 65 -2.59 16.66 1.68
CA LYS A 65 -3.56 17.77 1.69
C LYS A 65 -4.34 17.85 3.01
N ALA A 66 -4.79 16.72 3.54
CA ALA A 66 -5.45 16.68 4.85
C ALA A 66 -4.48 17.04 5.99
N ARG A 67 -3.22 16.60 5.92
CA ARG A 67 -2.20 16.96 6.90
C ARG A 67 -1.93 18.46 6.93
N GLU A 68 -1.90 19.11 5.77
CA GLU A 68 -1.72 20.56 5.69
C GLU A 68 -2.88 21.32 6.35
N SER A 69 -4.13 20.88 6.17
CA SER A 69 -5.27 21.53 6.82
C SER A 69 -5.21 21.37 8.34
N VAL A 70 -4.86 20.17 8.84
CA VAL A 70 -4.63 19.94 10.28
C VAL A 70 -3.50 20.82 10.81
N ARG A 71 -2.37 20.92 10.08
CA ARG A 71 -1.23 21.77 10.47
C ARG A 71 -1.64 23.23 10.57
N ARG A 72 -2.44 23.74 9.63
CA ARG A 72 -2.94 25.12 9.66
C ARG A 72 -3.81 25.39 10.88
N VAL A 73 -4.63 24.42 11.30
CA VAL A 73 -5.44 24.56 12.51
C VAL A 73 -4.57 24.48 13.77
N ALA A 74 -3.59 23.57 13.80
CA ALA A 74 -2.69 23.38 14.94
C ALA A 74 -1.78 24.59 15.22
N GLN A 75 -1.51 25.43 14.21
CA GLN A 75 -0.71 26.65 14.36
C GLN A 75 -1.49 27.85 14.90
N ARG A 76 -2.82 27.77 15.04
CA ARG A 76 -3.60 28.89 15.56
C ARG A 76 -3.57 28.88 17.09
N GLU A 77 -3.40 30.06 17.68
CA GLU A 77 -3.31 30.20 19.14
C GLU A 77 -4.65 29.91 19.81
N PRO A 78 -4.70 29.05 20.84
CA PRO A 78 -5.94 28.72 21.53
C PRO A 78 -6.54 29.94 22.24
N VAL A 79 -7.88 29.96 22.33
CA VAL A 79 -8.62 31.02 23.02
C VAL A 79 -8.87 30.59 24.47
N ASN A 80 -8.39 31.37 25.42
CA ASN A 80 -8.67 31.14 26.84
C ASN A 80 -10.08 31.61 27.20
N CYS A 81 -10.83 30.78 27.90
CA CYS A 81 -12.15 31.15 28.39
C CYS A 81 -12.03 32.23 29.48
N PRO A 82 -12.74 33.38 29.37
CA PRO A 82 -12.65 34.45 30.37
C PRO A 82 -13.28 34.07 31.72
N LYS A 83 -14.21 33.10 31.74
CA LYS A 83 -14.91 32.67 32.96
C LYS A 83 -14.17 31.60 33.76
N CYS A 84 -13.52 30.64 33.09
CA CYS A 84 -12.90 29.48 33.77
C CYS A 84 -11.44 29.22 33.39
N GLY A 85 -10.87 29.99 32.46
CA GLY A 85 -9.46 29.85 32.04
C GLY A 85 -9.17 28.74 31.03
N GLU A 86 -10.13 27.84 30.74
CA GLU A 86 -9.96 26.71 29.82
C GLU A 86 -9.46 27.14 28.43
N LYS A 87 -8.52 26.38 27.85
CA LYS A 87 -8.00 26.62 26.50
C LYS A 87 -8.90 25.96 25.46
N ASN A 88 -9.54 26.78 24.64
CA ASN A 88 -10.47 26.35 23.60
C ASN A 88 -9.84 26.48 22.21
N SER A 89 -10.32 25.65 21.28
CA SER A 89 -9.91 25.70 19.88
C SER A 89 -10.27 27.03 19.24
N VAL A 90 -9.47 27.47 18.26
CA VAL A 90 -9.74 28.71 17.53
C VAL A 90 -11.04 28.61 16.75
N GLY A 91 -11.94 29.57 16.97
CA GLY A 91 -13.29 29.57 16.39
C GLY A 91 -14.34 28.83 17.22
N ALA A 92 -14.01 28.37 18.44
CA ALA A 92 -15.03 27.87 19.37
C ALA A 92 -16.00 28.98 19.75
N ILE A 93 -17.31 28.73 19.60
CA ILE A 93 -18.38 29.69 19.95
C ILE A 93 -18.67 29.64 21.45
N PHE A 94 -18.57 28.47 22.05
CA PHE A 94 -18.81 28.23 23.48
C PHE A 94 -17.62 27.50 24.10
N CYS A 95 -17.37 27.78 25.39
CA CYS A 95 -16.35 27.09 26.18
C CYS A 95 -16.74 25.62 26.37
N ARG A 96 -15.86 24.71 25.98
CA ARG A 96 -16.06 23.25 26.08
C ARG A 96 -16.17 22.72 27.51
N ASN A 97 -15.77 23.52 28.50
CA ASN A 97 -15.77 23.15 29.92
C ASN A 97 -16.95 23.78 30.68
N CYS A 98 -17.13 25.10 30.57
CA CYS A 98 -18.13 25.82 31.38
C CYS A 98 -19.31 26.42 30.61
N GLY A 99 -19.36 26.26 29.27
CA GLY A 99 -20.46 26.75 28.42
C GLY A 99 -20.50 28.25 28.15
N GLU A 100 -19.53 29.03 28.65
CA GLU A 100 -19.46 30.48 28.42
C GLU A 100 -19.30 30.81 26.93
N LYS A 101 -19.95 31.88 26.45
CA LYS A 101 -19.82 32.33 25.06
C LYS A 101 -18.43 32.96 24.85
N LEU A 102 -17.71 32.54 23.81
CA LEU A 102 -16.34 32.98 23.49
C LEU A 102 -16.26 33.93 22.29
N SER A 103 -17.26 33.89 21.40
CA SER A 103 -17.37 34.73 20.19
C SER A 103 -18.77 35.31 20.06
#